data_AF-A0A838KAX9-F1
#
_entry.id   AF-A0A838KAX9-F1
#
_cell.length_a   1.000
_cell.length_b   1.000
_cell.length_c   1.000
_cell.angle_alpha   90.00
_cell.angle_beta   90.00
_cell.angle_gamma   90.00
#
_symmetry.space_group_name_H-M   'P 1'
#
loop_
_entity.id
_entity.type
_entity.pdbx_description
1 polymer ?
#
loop_
_entity_poly.entity_id
_entity_poly.type
_entity_poly.pdbx_seq_one_letter_code
_entity_poly.pdbx_strand_id
1 'polypeptide(L)'
;MTLHVVPLGGPAPAGLRLRDGAVAVPALASQVRPALVLGERETRELLAAARDQDVARDGRFSPGPAGIQLWDGPFTGPHGTHGEAQQLGSVDWNYDAPAKHYATIYRVMVTQAGIDAGHTTASILATVLALTGMTVDSNRITAAVPPARDPFRRLAAAAAVGS
;
A
#
# COMPACT_ATOMS: atom_id res chain seq x y z
N MET A 1 -21.02 -19.71 20.92
CA MET A 1 -19.67 -19.12 20.80
C MET A 1 -19.83 -17.63 21.06
N THR A 2 -19.44 -17.18 22.26
CA THR A 2 -19.82 -15.86 22.81
C THR A 2 -18.65 -14.90 22.64
N LEU A 3 -18.87 -13.78 21.94
CA LEU A 3 -17.82 -12.80 21.62
C LEU A 3 -17.73 -11.77 22.76
N HIS A 4 -16.62 -11.78 23.50
CA HIS A 4 -16.35 -10.78 24.53
C HIS A 4 -15.67 -9.56 23.91
N VAL A 5 -16.36 -8.42 23.93
CA VAL A 5 -15.79 -7.13 23.54
C VAL A 5 -15.24 -6.44 24.79
N VAL A 6 -13.93 -6.17 24.81
CA VAL A 6 -13.26 -5.40 25.86
C VAL A 6 -13.15 -3.95 25.41
N PRO A 7 -13.70 -2.96 26.14
CA PRO A 7 -13.53 -1.56 25.79
C PRO A 7 -12.16 -1.05 26.27
N LEU A 8 -11.27 -0.70 25.34
CA LEU A 8 -10.06 0.07 25.63
C LEU A 8 -10.47 1.54 25.84
N GLY A 9 -10.63 1.92 27.11
CA GLY A 9 -10.84 3.30 27.52
C GLY A 9 -9.59 4.14 27.26
N GLY A 10 -9.65 4.99 26.25
CA GLY A 10 -8.74 6.10 26.02
C GLY A 10 -9.50 7.25 25.33
N PRO A 11 -9.14 8.52 25.57
CA PRO A 11 -9.81 9.65 24.95
C PRO A 11 -9.63 9.57 23.42
N ALA A 12 -10.75 9.46 22.71
CA ALA A 12 -10.78 9.51 21.26
C ALA A 12 -10.22 10.87 20.78
N PRO A 13 -9.32 10.91 19.77
CA PRO A 13 -8.96 12.17 19.15
C PRO A 13 -10.22 12.79 18.52
N ALA A 14 -10.60 13.96 19.03
CA ALA A 14 -11.72 14.72 18.51
C ALA A 14 -11.49 15.02 17.02
N GLY A 15 -12.35 14.48 16.15
CA GLY A 15 -12.38 14.83 14.73
C GLY A 15 -12.54 13.66 13.75
N LEU A 16 -12.30 12.42 14.15
CA LEU A 16 -12.54 11.26 13.28
C LEU A 16 -13.94 10.68 13.52
N ARG A 17 -14.92 11.17 12.77
CA ARG A 17 -16.18 10.45 12.56
C ARG A 17 -15.89 9.28 11.62
N LEU A 18 -15.67 8.09 12.18
CA LEU A 18 -15.85 6.86 11.42
C LEU A 18 -17.32 6.81 10.98
N ARG A 19 -17.56 6.64 9.67
CA ARG A 19 -18.93 6.50 9.14
C ARG A 19 -19.57 5.25 9.74
N ASP A 20 -20.84 5.33 10.11
CA ASP A 20 -21.62 4.16 10.56
C ASP A 20 -21.51 3.05 9.50
N GLY A 21 -20.94 1.91 9.88
CA GLY A 21 -20.66 0.78 8.98
C GLY A 21 -19.19 0.60 8.56
N ALA A 22 -18.28 1.49 8.94
CA ALA A 22 -16.84 1.29 8.72
C ALA A 22 -16.28 0.17 9.62
N VAL A 23 -16.37 -1.08 9.16
CA VAL A 23 -15.70 -2.20 9.81
C VAL A 23 -14.22 -2.14 9.43
N ALA A 24 -13.36 -1.81 10.40
CA ALA A 24 -11.92 -1.96 10.26
C ALA A 24 -11.58 -3.46 10.25
N VAL A 25 -11.64 -4.07 9.07
CA VAL A 25 -11.25 -5.46 8.90
C VAL A 25 -9.72 -5.51 8.83
N PRO A 26 -9.03 -6.31 9.67
CA PRO A 26 -7.58 -6.37 9.67
C PRO A 26 -7.08 -6.91 8.32
N ALA A 27 -6.37 -6.08 7.56
CA ALA A 27 -5.67 -6.50 6.36
C ALA A 27 -4.34 -7.16 6.74
N LEU A 28 -4.02 -8.29 6.11
CA LEU A 28 -2.67 -8.85 6.20
C LEU A 28 -1.75 -8.01 5.31
N ALA A 29 -0.82 -7.30 5.94
CA ALA A 29 0.18 -6.50 5.24
C ALA A 29 1.49 -7.30 5.11
N SER A 30 2.01 -7.42 3.89
CA SER A 30 3.35 -7.93 3.64
C SER A 30 4.26 -6.77 3.22
N GLN A 31 5.41 -6.64 3.88
CA GLN A 31 6.44 -5.70 3.44
C GLN A 31 7.15 -6.30 2.23
N VAL A 32 7.19 -5.58 1.11
CA VAL A 32 7.97 -6.01 -0.05
C VAL A 32 9.45 -5.81 0.30
N ARG A 33 10.16 -6.92 0.45
CA ARG A 33 11.59 -6.95 0.78
C ARG A 33 12.30 -7.80 -0.29
N PRO A 34 13.25 -7.22 -1.06
CA PRO A 34 13.59 -5.80 -1.13
C PRO A 34 12.47 -4.96 -1.78
N ALA A 35 12.46 -3.65 -1.52
CA ALA A 35 11.48 -2.73 -2.08
C ALA A 35 11.64 -2.63 -3.60
N LEU A 36 10.54 -2.72 -4.35
CA LEU A 36 10.56 -2.64 -5.81
C LEU A 36 10.57 -1.17 -6.24
N VAL A 37 11.61 -0.76 -6.97
CA VAL A 37 11.76 0.62 -7.46
C VAL A 37 11.37 0.65 -8.94
N LEU A 38 10.44 1.54 -9.28
CA LEU A 38 9.97 1.80 -10.64
C LEU A 38 10.53 3.14 -11.14
N GLY A 39 11.03 3.16 -12.37
CA GLY A 39 11.42 4.39 -13.04
C GLY A 39 10.23 5.31 -13.34
N GLU A 40 10.50 6.57 -13.67
CA GLU A 40 9.45 7.55 -13.97
C GLU A 40 8.54 7.09 -15.10
N ARG A 41 9.13 6.58 -16.18
CA ARG A 41 8.38 6.08 -17.34
C ARG A 41 7.51 4.89 -16.97
N GLU A 42 8.09 3.90 -16.28
CA GLU A 42 7.37 2.70 -15.83
C GLU A 42 6.20 3.06 -14.91
N THR A 43 6.41 3.98 -13.96
CA THR A 43 5.36 4.43 -13.04
C THR A 43 4.23 5.16 -13.77
N ARG A 44 4.60 6.02 -14.74
CA ARG A 44 3.62 6.76 -15.56
C ARG A 44 2.80 5.83 -16.43
N GLU A 45 3.44 4.86 -17.08
CA GLU A 45 2.79 3.83 -17.90
C GLU A 45 1.85 2.97 -17.04
N LEU A 46 2.29 2.58 -15.85
CA LEU A 46 1.49 1.81 -14.90
C LEU A 46 0.23 2.56 -14.46
N LEU A 47 0.38 3.85 -14.10
CA LEU A 47 -0.75 4.69 -13.74
C LEU A 47 -1.70 4.96 -14.91
N ALA A 48 -1.19 5.10 -16.13
CA ALA A 48 -2.02 5.25 -17.31
C ALA A 48 -2.83 3.97 -17.57
N ALA A 49 -2.20 2.81 -17.58
CA ALA A 49 -2.87 1.52 -17.76
C ALA A 49 -3.91 1.24 -16.67
N ALA A 50 -3.62 1.60 -15.42
CA ALA A 50 -4.57 1.47 -14.32
C ALA A 50 -5.81 2.38 -14.51
N ARG A 51 -5.64 3.58 -15.08
CA ARG A 51 -6.75 4.51 -15.38
C ARG A 51 -7.63 4.05 -16.55
N ASP A 52 -7.11 3.21 -17.43
CA ASP A 52 -7.89 2.61 -18.52
C ASP A 52 -8.77 1.47 -18.00
N GLN A 53 -8.37 0.83 -16.89
CA GLN A 53 -9.11 -0.23 -16.20
C GLN A 53 -9.64 0.24 -14.83
N ASP A 54 -9.96 1.53 -14.73
CA ASP A 54 -10.40 2.15 -13.50
C ASP A 54 -11.79 1.63 -13.06
N VAL A 55 -12.04 1.53 -11.76
CA VAL A 55 -13.35 1.16 -11.18
C VAL A 55 -14.49 2.08 -11.62
N ALA A 56 -14.20 3.34 -11.98
CA ALA A 56 -15.15 4.29 -12.54
C ALA A 56 -15.39 4.11 -14.06
N ARG A 57 -14.67 3.18 -14.70
CA ARG A 57 -14.69 2.89 -16.15
C ARG A 57 -14.94 1.41 -16.42
N ASP A 58 -15.84 0.82 -15.65
CA ASP A 58 -16.17 -0.61 -15.71
C ASP A 58 -14.99 -1.57 -15.46
N GLY A 59 -13.89 -1.05 -14.87
CA GLY A 59 -12.71 -1.81 -14.50
C GLY A 59 -12.67 -2.19 -13.02
N ARG A 60 -11.47 -2.42 -12.51
CA ARG A 60 -11.24 -2.97 -11.16
C ARG A 60 -10.12 -2.28 -10.37
N PHE A 61 -9.46 -1.30 -10.97
CA PHE A 61 -8.34 -0.60 -10.35
C PHE A 61 -8.75 0.79 -9.87
N SER A 62 -8.19 1.23 -8.75
CA SER A 62 -8.31 2.62 -8.31
C SER A 62 -6.90 3.19 -8.13
N PRO A 63 -6.36 3.88 -9.15
CA PRO A 63 -5.05 4.49 -9.10
C PRO A 63 -5.09 5.81 -8.34
N GLY A 64 -4.11 6.00 -7.45
CA GLY A 64 -3.92 7.22 -6.68
C GLY A 64 -2.45 7.67 -6.64
N PRO A 65 -2.16 8.83 -6.04
CA PRO A 65 -0.79 9.31 -5.91
C PRO A 65 0.07 8.39 -5.04
N ALA A 66 -0.52 7.68 -4.07
CA ALA A 66 0.23 6.81 -3.16
C ALA A 66 0.31 5.34 -3.62
N GLY A 67 -0.30 4.97 -4.74
CA GLY A 67 -0.39 3.56 -5.12
C GLY A 67 -1.59 3.22 -6.00
N ILE A 68 -1.84 1.92 -6.14
CA ILE A 68 -3.00 1.38 -6.86
C ILE A 68 -3.73 0.40 -5.94
N GLN A 69 -5.06 0.56 -5.84
CA GLN A 69 -5.93 -0.40 -5.19
C GLN A 69 -6.55 -1.35 -6.22
N LEU A 70 -6.75 -2.61 -5.80
CA LEU A 70 -7.47 -3.62 -6.57
C LEU A 70 -8.80 -3.92 -5.90
N TRP A 71 -9.86 -3.97 -6.70
CA TRP A 71 -11.23 -4.25 -6.32
C TRP A 71 -11.76 -5.49 -7.05
N ASP A 72 -12.84 -6.08 -6.58
CA ASP A 72 -13.50 -7.24 -7.20
C ASP A 72 -14.37 -6.87 -8.41
N GLY A 73 -14.68 -5.58 -8.59
CA GLY A 73 -15.44 -5.10 -9.72
C GLY A 73 -15.53 -3.56 -9.79
N PRO A 74 -16.31 -3.05 -10.74
CA PRO A 74 -16.50 -1.62 -10.92
C PRO A 74 -17.39 -1.01 -9.83
N PHE A 75 -17.28 0.30 -9.68
CA PHE A 75 -18.09 1.06 -8.73
C PHE A 75 -19.49 1.28 -9.30
N THR A 76 -20.48 0.63 -8.69
CA THR A 76 -21.88 0.65 -9.13
C THR A 76 -22.80 1.42 -8.18
N GLY A 77 -22.25 1.98 -7.10
CA GLY A 77 -22.99 2.72 -6.11
C GLY A 77 -23.42 4.11 -6.59
N PRO A 78 -24.45 4.72 -5.96
CA PRO A 78 -24.90 6.07 -6.28
C PRO A 78 -23.74 7.07 -6.29
N HIS A 79 -23.74 7.98 -7.26
CA HIS A 79 -22.70 8.99 -7.45
C HIS A 79 -21.27 8.45 -7.62
N GLY A 80 -21.12 7.22 -8.15
CA GLY A 80 -19.80 6.62 -8.37
C GLY A 80 -19.14 6.13 -7.08
N THR A 81 -19.93 5.85 -6.05
CA THR A 81 -19.47 5.15 -4.84
C THR A 81 -19.25 3.67 -5.14
N HIS A 82 -18.50 2.97 -4.28
CA HIS A 82 -18.14 1.57 -4.51
C HIS A 82 -19.35 0.62 -4.61
N GLY A 83 -20.50 0.97 -4.03
CA GLY A 83 -21.66 0.09 -4.01
C GLY A 83 -21.33 -1.18 -3.23
N GLU A 84 -21.48 -2.33 -3.87
CA GLU A 84 -21.14 -3.64 -3.29
C GLU A 84 -19.68 -4.05 -3.55
N ALA A 85 -18.92 -3.28 -4.34
CA ALA A 85 -17.54 -3.62 -4.67
C ALA A 85 -16.67 -3.63 -3.41
N GLN A 86 -15.86 -4.68 -3.27
CA GLN A 86 -14.96 -4.88 -2.14
C GLN A 86 -13.51 -4.70 -2.57
N GLN A 87 -12.75 -3.96 -1.75
CA GLN A 87 -11.32 -3.81 -1.99
C GLN A 87 -10.64 -5.15 -1.67
N LEU A 88 -9.91 -5.71 -2.64
CA LEU A 88 -9.16 -6.96 -2.52
C LEU A 88 -7.74 -6.73 -2.00
N GLY A 89 -7.12 -5.61 -2.38
CA GLY A 89 -5.76 -5.31 -1.97
C GLY A 89 -5.27 -3.94 -2.43
N SER A 90 -3.99 -3.67 -2.17
CA SER A 90 -3.32 -2.44 -2.61
C SER A 90 -1.81 -2.62 -2.72
N VAL A 91 -1.21 -1.86 -3.63
CA VAL A 91 0.23 -1.66 -3.78
C VAL A 91 0.51 -0.20 -3.47
N ASP A 92 1.32 0.05 -2.45
CA ASP A 92 1.67 1.40 -2.01
C ASP A 92 3.13 1.74 -2.31
N TRP A 93 3.35 2.97 -2.77
CA TRP A 93 4.68 3.49 -3.06
C TRP A 93 4.89 4.90 -2.52
N ASN A 94 6.16 5.28 -2.39
CA ASN A 94 6.58 6.67 -2.21
C ASN A 94 7.27 7.17 -3.47
N TYR A 95 6.97 8.41 -3.87
CA TYR A 95 7.73 9.10 -4.90
C TYR A 95 9.04 9.68 -4.35
N ASP A 96 9.98 9.94 -5.26
CA ASP A 96 11.26 10.60 -4.99
C ASP A 96 12.16 9.85 -3.98
N ALA A 97 11.89 8.57 -3.80
CA ALA A 97 12.72 7.64 -3.06
C ALA A 97 13.06 6.47 -4.00
N PRO A 98 14.33 6.03 -4.11
CA PRO A 98 15.53 6.64 -3.54
C PRO A 98 16.04 7.88 -4.32
N ALA A 99 15.49 8.16 -5.51
CA ALA A 99 15.91 9.26 -6.37
C ALA A 99 14.69 10.00 -6.95
N LYS A 100 14.89 11.25 -7.38
CA LYS A 100 13.85 12.09 -7.96
C LYS A 100 13.21 11.40 -9.18
N HIS A 101 11.89 11.48 -9.31
CA HIS A 101 11.08 10.86 -10.36
C HIS A 101 10.96 9.32 -10.31
N TYR A 102 11.41 8.67 -9.23
CA TYR A 102 11.19 7.24 -9.01
C TYR A 102 10.04 6.99 -8.03
N ALA A 103 9.33 5.88 -8.21
CA ALA A 103 8.39 5.37 -7.22
C ALA A 103 8.96 4.10 -6.57
N THR A 104 9.05 4.07 -5.25
CA THR A 104 9.44 2.87 -4.49
C THR A 104 8.22 2.24 -3.86
N ILE A 105 7.86 1.05 -4.34
CA ILE A 105 6.84 0.20 -3.72
C ILE A 105 7.40 -0.35 -2.42
N TYR A 106 6.78 0.03 -1.31
CA TYR A 106 7.25 -0.34 0.04
C TYR A 106 6.30 -1.32 0.74
N ARG A 107 5.03 -1.39 0.31
CA ARG A 107 4.02 -2.22 0.96
C ARG A 107 3.03 -2.77 -0.05
N VAL A 108 2.64 -4.02 0.17
CA VAL A 108 1.50 -4.63 -0.51
C VAL A 108 0.58 -5.20 0.57
N MET A 109 -0.70 -4.91 0.44
CA MET A 109 -1.72 -5.40 1.37
C MET A 109 -2.73 -6.26 0.64
N VAL A 110 -3.24 -7.27 1.35
CA VAL A 110 -4.43 -8.02 0.98
C VAL A 110 -5.45 -7.84 2.10
N THR A 111 -6.69 -7.50 1.74
CA THR A 111 -7.79 -7.38 2.70
C THR A 111 -8.36 -8.76 3.02
N GLN A 112 -9.27 -8.87 3.99
CA GLN A 112 -9.97 -10.14 4.22
C GLN A 112 -10.77 -10.58 2.99
N ALA A 113 -11.49 -9.67 2.32
CA ALA A 113 -12.18 -9.98 1.08
C ALA A 113 -11.23 -10.51 -0.01
N GLY A 114 -10.03 -9.93 -0.10
CA GLY A 114 -8.96 -10.45 -0.96
C GLY A 114 -8.56 -11.88 -0.60
N ILE A 115 -8.33 -12.16 0.69
CA ILE A 115 -7.98 -13.50 1.18
C ILE A 115 -9.10 -14.50 0.86
N ASP A 116 -10.35 -14.13 1.12
CA ASP A 116 -11.52 -14.96 0.87
C ASP A 116 -11.70 -15.25 -0.65
N ALA A 117 -11.33 -14.29 -1.50
CA ALA A 117 -11.24 -14.45 -2.95
C ALA A 117 -9.98 -15.20 -3.44
N GLY A 118 -9.13 -15.68 -2.54
CA GLY A 118 -7.92 -16.46 -2.86
C GLY A 118 -6.69 -15.61 -3.21
N HIS A 119 -6.71 -14.30 -2.97
CA HIS A 119 -5.56 -13.44 -3.18
C HIS A 119 -4.53 -13.55 -2.06
N THR A 120 -3.27 -13.43 -2.47
CA THR A 120 -2.12 -13.18 -1.61
C THR A 120 -1.50 -11.82 -1.96
N THR A 121 -0.68 -11.26 -1.08
CA THR A 121 0.08 -10.03 -1.40
C THR A 121 0.93 -10.18 -2.66
N ALA A 122 1.53 -11.35 -2.90
CA ALA A 122 2.27 -11.64 -4.13
C ALA A 122 1.36 -11.56 -5.37
N SER A 123 0.15 -12.13 -5.29
CA SER A 123 -0.82 -12.08 -6.39
C SER A 123 -1.32 -10.65 -6.66
N ILE A 124 -1.51 -9.83 -5.62
CA ILE A 124 -1.91 -8.41 -5.76
C ILE A 124 -0.82 -7.65 -6.50
N LEU A 125 0.44 -7.80 -6.07
CA LEU A 125 1.58 -7.14 -6.73
C LEU A 125 1.70 -7.58 -8.19
N ALA A 126 1.65 -8.89 -8.46
CA ALA A 126 1.73 -9.43 -9.80
C ALA A 126 0.59 -8.91 -10.69
N THR A 127 -0.63 -8.84 -10.16
CA THR A 127 -1.81 -8.33 -10.88
C THR A 127 -1.64 -6.87 -11.29
N VAL A 128 -1.11 -6.03 -10.40
CA VAL A 128 -0.85 -4.61 -10.70
C VAL A 128 0.27 -4.46 -11.73
N LEU A 129 1.40 -5.15 -11.55
CA LEU A 129 2.53 -5.05 -12.50
C LEU A 129 2.17 -5.57 -13.91
N ALA A 130 1.31 -6.59 -13.99
CA ALA A 130 0.85 -7.15 -15.25
C ALA A 130 0.09 -6.15 -16.14
N LEU A 131 -0.44 -5.04 -15.60
CA LEU A 131 -1.04 -3.95 -16.39
C LEU A 131 -0.12 -3.39 -17.47
N THR A 132 1.20 -3.52 -17.28
CA THR A 132 2.23 -3.02 -18.20
C THR A 132 3.17 -4.13 -18.67
N GLY A 133 2.79 -5.40 -18.45
CA GLY A 133 3.64 -6.55 -18.76
C GLY A 133 4.87 -6.70 -17.85
N MET A 134 4.97 -5.94 -16.76
CA MET A 134 6.02 -6.12 -15.77
C MET A 134 5.78 -7.40 -14.95
N THR A 135 6.85 -8.16 -14.71
CA THR A 135 6.83 -9.35 -13.86
C THR A 135 7.44 -9.06 -12.50
N VAL A 136 7.00 -9.79 -11.48
CA VAL A 136 7.68 -9.87 -10.18
C VAL A 136 8.93 -10.75 -10.35
N ASP A 137 9.85 -10.40 -11.25
CA ASP A 137 11.10 -11.13 -11.30
C ASP A 137 11.85 -10.88 -10.00
N SER A 138 12.02 -11.96 -9.22
CA SER A 138 12.55 -11.97 -7.85
C SER A 138 14.00 -11.47 -7.73
N ASN A 139 14.57 -10.96 -8.83
CA ASN A 139 15.96 -10.56 -8.96
C ASN A 139 16.16 -9.06 -9.25
N ARG A 140 15.11 -8.22 -9.19
CA ARG A 140 15.29 -6.76 -9.26
C ARG A 140 15.46 -6.12 -7.87
N ILE A 141 16.75 -5.97 -7.53
CA ILE A 141 17.36 -4.87 -6.77
C ILE A 141 17.29 -4.98 -5.24
N THR A 142 18.30 -5.65 -4.70
CA THR A 142 18.88 -5.39 -3.37
C THR A 142 19.06 -3.89 -3.17
N ALA A 143 18.26 -3.28 -2.29
CA ALA A 143 18.62 -1.98 -1.73
C ALA A 143 19.99 -2.13 -1.04
N ALA A 144 20.95 -1.26 -1.37
CA ALA A 144 22.23 -1.22 -0.68
C ALA A 144 21.96 -1.18 0.83
N VAL A 145 22.60 -2.08 1.57
CA VAL A 145 22.56 -2.11 3.03
C VAL A 145 22.78 -0.68 3.52
N PRO A 146 21.91 -0.12 4.39
CA PRO A 146 22.12 1.21 4.94
C PRO A 146 23.54 1.25 5.53
N PRO A 147 24.36 2.28 5.24
CA PRO A 147 25.68 2.37 5.85
C PRO A 147 25.52 2.26 7.36
N ALA A 148 26.34 1.42 7.99
CA ALA A 148 26.29 1.19 9.42
C ALA A 148 26.24 2.53 10.16
N ARG A 149 25.29 2.68 11.10
CA ARG A 149 25.18 3.88 11.94
C ARG A 149 26.55 4.19 12.52
N ASP A 150 27.06 5.38 12.20
CA ASP A 150 28.37 5.84 12.62
C ASP A 150 28.48 5.82 14.17
N PRO A 151 29.42 5.05 14.75
CA PRO A 151 29.56 4.91 16.20
C PRO A 151 29.97 6.21 16.89
N PHE A 152 30.50 7.21 16.16
CA PHE A 152 30.96 8.47 16.76
C PHE A 152 29.84 9.43 17.16
N ARG A 153 28.59 9.21 16.71
CA ARG A 153 27.44 10.01 17.17
C ARG A 153 27.05 9.78 18.63
N ARG A 154 27.57 8.74 19.32
CA ARG A 154 27.40 8.60 20.78
C ARG A 154 28.30 9.51 21.61
N LEU A 155 29.49 9.84 21.12
CA LEU A 155 30.47 10.59 21.92
C LEU A 155 30.16 12.09 21.97
N ALA A 156 29.53 12.65 20.94
CA ALA A 156 29.14 14.06 20.92
C ALA A 156 27.98 14.39 21.87
N ALA A 157 27.10 13.43 22.17
CA ALA A 157 25.99 13.64 23.12
C ALA A 157 26.40 13.49 24.59
N ALA A 158 27.47 12.73 24.88
CA ALA A 158 27.98 12.57 26.24
C ALA A 158 28.82 13.77 26.72
N ALA A 159 29.39 14.57 25.81
CA ALA A 159 30.18 15.74 26.15
C ALA A 159 29.34 17.01 26.46
N ALA A 160 28.03 17.00 26.18
CA ALA A 160 27.16 18.17 26.32
C ALA A 160 26.32 18.18 27.63
N VAL A 161 26.52 17.21 28.53
CA VAL A 161 25.81 17.13 29.84
C VAL A 161 26.76 17.40 31.02
N GLY A 162 28.02 17.80 30.75
CA GLY A 162 29.01 18.12 31.77
C GLY A 162 29.67 19.46 31.51
N SER A 163 28.97 20.56 31.80
CA SER A 163 29.55 21.89 32.05
C SER A 163 28.64 22.65 32.99
#